data_AF-A0A069PYP2-F1
#
_entry.id   AF-A0A069PYP2-F1
#
_cell.length_a   1.000
_cell.length_b   1.000
_cell.length_c   1.000
_cell.angle_alpha   90.00
_cell.angle_beta   90.00
_cell.angle_gamma   90.00
#
_symmetry.space_group_name_H-M   'P 1'
#
loop_
_entity.id
_entity.type
_entity.pdbx_description
1 polymer ?
#
loop_
_entity_poly.entity_id
_entity_poly.type
_entity_poly.pdbx_seq_one_letter_code
_entity_poly.pdbx_strand_id
1 'polypeptide(L)' 'MIVTEWKIFKSPDFGALAQALKTPLIFDGRNLYEPEVMAELGIEYYGIGRPHVPSAREVVARFTSLRDERQG' A
#
# COMPACT_ATOMS: atom_id res chain seq x y z
N MET A 1 -6.56 -6.90 7.11
CA MET A 1 -6.35 -8.32 6.77
C MET A 1 -7.63 -8.85 6.14
N ILE A 2 -7.59 -9.19 4.85
CA ILE A 2 -8.74 -9.74 4.12
C ILE A 2 -8.58 -11.27 4.08
N VAL A 3 -9.48 -11.98 4.76
CA VAL A 3 -9.44 -13.46 4.89
C VAL A 3 -10.69 -14.12 4.26
N THR A 4 -11.66 -13.32 3.81
CA THR A 4 -12.97 -13.81 3.34
C THR A 4 -13.42 -13.16 2.05
N GLU A 5 -14.17 -13.90 1.24
CA GLU A 5 -14.52 -13.60 -0.15
C GLU A 5 -15.87 -12.86 -0.29
N TRP A 6 -16.19 -11.98 0.67
CA TRP A 6 -17.45 -11.22 0.63
C TRP A 6 -17.40 -10.12 -0.43
N LYS A 7 -18.41 -10.07 -1.29
CA LYS A 7 -18.55 -9.13 -2.43
C LYS A 7 -18.39 -7.64 -2.07
N ILE A 8 -18.56 -7.27 -0.80
CA ILE A 8 -18.41 -5.88 -0.30
C ILE A 8 -16.99 -5.33 -0.47
N PHE A 9 -15.98 -6.19 -0.62
CA PHE A 9 -14.58 -5.77 -0.81
C PHE A 9 -14.16 -5.61 -2.28
N LYS A 10 -15.04 -5.83 -3.25
CA LYS A 10 -14.68 -5.72 -4.69
C LYS A 10 -14.69 -4.29 -5.22
N SER A 11 -15.30 -3.34 -4.52
CA SER A 11 -15.29 -1.91 -4.88
C SER A 11 -15.41 -1.03 -3.64
N PRO A 12 -14.41 -1.03 -2.74
CA PRO A 12 -14.44 -0.13 -1.60
C PRO A 12 -14.32 1.33 -2.08
N ASP A 13 -14.95 2.26 -1.35
CA ASP A 13 -14.59 3.66 -1.46
C ASP A 13 -13.18 3.83 -0.85
N PHE A 14 -12.18 3.79 -1.72
CA PHE A 14 -10.78 3.88 -1.32
C PHE A 14 -10.44 5.24 -0.69
N GLY A 15 -11.17 6.31 -1.02
CA GLY A 15 -11.01 7.62 -0.40
C GLY A 15 -11.45 7.62 1.06
N ALA A 16 -12.62 7.03 1.35
CA ALA A 16 -13.08 6.82 2.71
C ALA A 16 -12.17 5.87 3.49
N LEU A 17 -11.67 4.81 2.84
CA LEU A 17 -10.75 3.84 3.44
C LEU A 17 -9.44 4.51 3.88
N ALA A 18 -8.83 5.33 3.02
CA ALA A 18 -7.60 6.03 3.32
C ALA A 18 -7.75 6.98 4.52
N GLN A 19 -8.90 7.66 4.64
CA GLN A 19 -9.18 8.57 5.76
C GLN A 19 -9.49 7.85 7.09
N ALA A 20 -10.12 6.68 7.03
CA ALA A 20 -10.48 5.90 8.21
C ALA A 20 -9.29 5.15 8.83
N LEU A 21 -8.25 4.86 8.04
CA LEU A 21 -7.08 4.12 8.49
C LEU A 21 -6.09 5.02 9.22
N LYS A 22 -5.81 4.69 10.50
CA LYS A 22 -4.71 5.33 11.26
C LYS A 22 -3.35 5.08 10.61
N THR A 23 -3.19 3.91 10.00
CA THR A 23 -2.05 3.52 9.19
C THR A 23 -2.59 2.92 7.89
N PRO A 24 -2.33 3.52 6.73
CA PRO A 24 -2.85 3.04 5.45
C PRO A 24 -2.07 1.80 4.98
N LEU A 25 -2.39 0.64 5.55
CA LEU A 25 -1.72 -0.64 5.33
C LEU A 25 -2.73 -1.76 5.07
N ILE A 26 -2.52 -2.53 4.00
CA ILE A 26 -3.37 -3.65 3.59
C ILE A 26 -2.53 -4.92 3.41
N PHE A 27 -2.99 -6.00 4.06
CA PHE A 27 -2.60 -7.38 3.77
C PHE A 27 -3.75 -8.09 3.06
N ASP A 28 -3.53 -8.50 1.82
CA ASP A 28 -4.52 -9.09 0.92
C ASP A 28 -4.13 -10.53 0.54
N GLY A 29 -4.73 -11.49 1.24
CA GLY A 29 -4.52 -12.92 1.00
C GLY A 29 -5.25 -13.46 -0.25
N ARG A 30 -5.96 -12.61 -0.98
CA ARG A 30 -6.80 -12.97 -2.13
C ARG A 30 -6.48 -12.20 -3.39
N ASN A 31 -5.55 -11.24 -3.32
CA ASN A 31 -5.15 -10.39 -4.44
C ASN A 31 -6.34 -9.70 -5.10
N LEU A 32 -7.25 -9.15 -4.29
CA LEU A 32 -8.41 -8.40 -4.72
C LEU A 32 -8.06 -7.01 -5.25
N TYR A 33 -6.93 -6.44 -4.81
CA TYR A 33 -6.48 -5.12 -5.22
C TYR A 33 -5.22 -5.16 -6.09
N GLU A 34 -5.15 -4.23 -7.03
CA GLU A 34 -3.98 -4.03 -7.89
C GLU A 34 -2.93 -3.18 -7.16
N PRO A 35 -1.65 -3.62 -7.09
CA PRO A 35 -0.57 -2.89 -6.41
C PRO A 35 -0.43 -1.43 -6.87
N GLU A 36 -0.59 -1.16 -8.16
CA GLU A 36 -0.44 0.17 -8.74
C GLU A 36 -1.48 1.15 -8.18
N VAL A 37 -2.72 0.69 -8.04
CA VAL A 37 -3.81 1.48 -7.45
C VAL A 37 -3.53 1.76 -5.97
N MET A 38 -3.00 0.78 -5.24
CA MET A 38 -2.63 0.98 -3.82
C MET A 38 -1.50 1.99 -3.67
N ALA A 39 -0.53 1.99 -4.59
CA ALA A 39 0.55 2.97 -4.63
C ALA A 39 0.03 4.39 -4.88
N GLU A 40 -0.87 4.58 -5.84
CA GLU A 40 -1.51 5.86 -6.13
C GLU A 40 -2.29 6.42 -4.93
N LEU A 41 -2.90 5.54 -4.14
CA LEU A 41 -3.63 5.88 -2.94
C LEU A 41 -2.73 6.10 -1.70
N GLY A 42 -1.42 5.87 -1.81
CA GLY A 42 -0.49 5.96 -0.70
C GLY A 42 -0.68 4.86 0.36
N ILE A 43 -1.28 3.74 -0.03
CA ILE A 43 -1.56 2.58 0.82
C ILE A 43 -0.42 1.56 0.67
N GLU A 44 0.22 1.22 1.78
CA GLU A 44 1.17 0.12 1.83
C GLU A 44 0.44 -1.20 1.61
N TYR A 45 0.97 -2.04 0.72
CA TYR A 45 0.25 -3.22 0.26
C TYR A 45 1.13 -4.47 0.20
N TYR A 46 0.55 -5.56 0.71
CA TYR A 46 1.08 -6.90 0.64
C TYR A 46 0.05 -7.85 0.03
N GLY A 47 0.31 -8.29 -1.20
CA GLY A 47 -0.42 -9.37 -1.87
C GLY A 47 0.38 -10.67 -1.91
N ILE A 48 -0.28 -11.79 -2.13
CA ILE A 48 0.38 -13.10 -2.29
C ILE A 48 0.96 -13.22 -3.70
N GLY A 49 2.28 -13.33 -3.80
CA GLY A 49 2.98 -13.48 -5.09
C GLY A 49 2.93 -12.23 -5.98
N ARG A 50 2.61 -11.06 -5.41
CA ARG A 50 2.59 -9.76 -6.11
C ARG A 50 3.69 -8.82 -5.60
N PRO A 51 4.11 -7.82 -6.39
CA PRO A 51 5.05 -6.80 -5.92
C PRO A 51 4.53 -6.11 -4.65
N HIS A 52 5.44 -5.89 -3.70
CA HIS A 52 5.16 -5.10 -2.50
C HIS A 52 5.09 -3.61 -2.86
N VAL A 53 4.08 -2.93 -2.32
CA VAL A 53 3.97 -1.47 -2.38
C VAL A 53 4.43 -0.91 -1.03
N PRO A 54 5.56 -0.19 -0.98
CA PRO A 54 6.06 0.38 0.27
C PRO A 54 5.24 1.57 0.71
N SER A 55 5.29 1.89 2.01
CA SER A 55 4.69 3.12 2.52
C SER A 55 5.36 4.37 1.94
N ALA A 56 4.60 5.45 1.80
CA ALA A 56 5.15 6.75 1.37
C ALA A 56 6.33 7.20 2.24
N ARG A 57 6.27 6.93 3.55
CA ARG A 57 7.35 7.24 4.49
C ARG A 57 8.63 6.49 4.16
N GLU A 58 8.53 5.21 3.84
CA GLU A 58 9.69 4.40 3.47
C GLU A 58 10.30 4.86 2.15
N VAL A 59 9.47 5.18 1.16
CA VAL A 59 9.93 5.75 -0.12
C VAL A 59 10.72 7.02 0.13
N VAL A 60 10.16 7.98 0.89
CA VAL A 60 10.85 9.23 1.24
C VAL A 60 12.18 8.97 1.96
N ALA A 61 12.19 8.08 2.96
CA ALA A 61 13.40 7.74 3.70
C ALA A 61 14.51 7.19 2.80
N ARG A 62 14.17 6.26 1.88
CA ARG A 62 15.12 5.71 0.90
C ARG A 62 15.69 6.81 0.00
N PHE A 63 14.85 7.73 -0.50
CA PHE A 63 15.32 8.83 -1.35
C PHE A 63 16.20 9.84 -0.60
N THR A 64 15.93 10.13 0.67
CA THR A 64 16.78 11.01 1.47
C THR A 64 18.14 10.37 1.73
N SER A 65 18.19 9.08 2.06
CA SER A 65 19.45 8.38 2.30
C SER A 65 20.33 8.29 1.04
N LEU A 66 19.74 8.07 -0.14
CA LEU A 66 20.47 8.01 -1.41
C LEU A 66 21.07 9.37 -1.84
N ARG A 67 20.59 10.49 -1.30
CA ARG A 67 21.13 11.83 -1.60
C ARG A 67 22.33 12.18 -0.74
N ASP A 68 22.39 11.65 0.48
CA ASP A 68 23.52 11.87 1.39
C ASP A 68 24.76 11.09 0.94
N GLU A 69 24.59 9.88 0.39
CA GLU A 69 25.69 9.05 -0.12
C GLU A 69 26.34 9.57 -1.41
N ARG A 70 25.69 10.49 -2.14
CA ARG A 70 26.21 11.06 -3.40
C ARG A 70 26.97 12.38 -3.22
N GLN A 71 27.01 12.92 -2.01
CA GLN A 71 27.65 14.19 -1.67
C GLN A 71 28.91 14.04 -0.79
N GLY A 72 29.30 12.82 -0.44
CA GLY A 72 30.56 12.48 0.23
C GLY A 72 31.52 11.76 -0.71
#